data_AF-A0A971MQD5-F1
#
_entry.id   AF-A0A971MQD5-F1
#
_cell.length_a   1.000
_cell.length_b   1.000
_cell.length_c   1.000
_cell.angle_alpha   90.00
_cell.angle_beta   90.00
_cell.angle_gamma   90.00
#
_symmetry.space_group_name_H-M   'P 1'
#
loop_
_entity.id
_entity.type
_entity.pdbx_description
1 polymer ?
#
loop_
_entity_poly.entity_id
_entity_poly.type
_entity_poly.pdbx_seq_one_letter_code
_entity_poly.pdbx_strand_id
1 'polypeptide(L)'
;MSKIISNFKLIVEDCFTCLDIVVASILSWMGYRYELMFINSWGFSFKPAPSGLISDGLSDCAGGIWHPLEVYQGIKLITKNPEVQDALCFIREELRNNRPVILNTDTYWCPWHEFYQRIRRPHCLIILGIDDESNILYCMDKFTQQAKEGPSEMSFKDFSSGYQSIMTISLGKPICEIDGRKIIREAVLCTKGQTNYDLFYALKKGDFCKKAFLAFKLRQNKYSKPNCIREMMVFAQKISESSLENEKRLDLPLERNPLLMKLMLIANGRKKFGYLMKYLAEEYKIESLTYFSNIMFIIASLWQDVLSHLYKYLKTTDIKEKSHFYRGVRTMALFEEMFLNMLIKHY
;
A
#
# COMPACT_ATOMS: atom_id res chain seq x y z
N MET A 1 -31.36 -18.35 4.22
CA MET A 1 -31.33 -17.09 5.01
C MET A 1 -30.37 -16.11 4.33
N SER A 2 -30.89 -15.19 3.54
CA SER A 2 -30.10 -14.14 2.91
C SER A 2 -29.80 -13.03 3.92
N LYS A 3 -28.52 -12.63 4.03
CA LYS A 3 -28.09 -11.47 4.82
C LYS A 3 -27.09 -10.65 4.03
N ILE A 4 -27.30 -9.35 4.01
CA ILE A 4 -26.47 -8.37 3.32
C ILE A 4 -26.27 -7.14 4.20
N ILE A 5 -25.02 -6.68 4.30
CA ILE A 5 -24.67 -5.42 4.98
C ILE A 5 -25.08 -4.27 4.06
N SER A 6 -25.97 -3.40 4.53
CA SER A 6 -26.46 -2.24 3.80
C SER A 6 -25.61 -0.98 4.05
N ASN A 7 -25.78 0.04 3.20
CA ASN A 7 -25.13 1.35 3.30
C ASN A 7 -23.59 1.31 3.27
N PHE A 8 -23.00 0.28 2.68
CA PHE A 8 -21.57 0.18 2.50
C PHE A 8 -21.11 0.97 1.26
N LYS A 9 -20.13 1.86 1.41
CA LYS A 9 -19.57 2.65 0.31
C LYS A 9 -18.07 2.37 0.18
N LEU A 10 -17.63 2.11 -1.05
CA LEU A 10 -16.20 2.01 -1.34
C LEU A 10 -15.54 3.38 -1.34
N ILE A 11 -14.36 3.45 -0.73
CA ILE A 11 -13.40 4.55 -0.87
C ILE A 11 -12.47 4.18 -2.03
N VAL A 12 -12.63 4.88 -3.15
CA VAL A 12 -11.84 4.64 -4.37
C VAL A 12 -11.02 5.88 -4.67
N GLU A 13 -9.70 5.70 -4.65
CA GLU A 13 -8.70 6.70 -4.99
C GLU A 13 -7.73 6.09 -5.98
N ASP A 14 -7.32 6.82 -7.02
CA ASP A 14 -6.48 6.26 -8.10
C ASP A 14 -5.13 5.71 -7.60
N CYS A 15 -4.62 6.23 -6.49
CA CYS A 15 -3.36 5.77 -5.91
C CYS A 15 -3.51 4.54 -5.01
N PHE A 16 -4.73 4.12 -4.70
CA PHE A 16 -4.99 3.00 -3.80
C PHE A 16 -4.89 1.67 -4.56
N THR A 17 -4.22 0.71 -3.95
CA THR A 17 -4.25 -0.69 -4.38
C THR A 17 -5.62 -1.29 -4.07
N CYS A 18 -5.92 -2.49 -4.61
CA CYS A 18 -7.14 -3.22 -4.22
C CYS A 18 -7.21 -3.40 -2.70
N LEU A 19 -6.08 -3.69 -2.04
CA LEU A 19 -6.03 -3.85 -0.59
C LEU A 19 -6.27 -2.54 0.16
N ASP A 20 -5.72 -1.43 -0.33
CA ASP A 20 -5.97 -0.11 0.27
C ASP A 20 -7.45 0.25 0.20
N ILE A 21 -8.10 0.00 -0.96
CA ILE A 21 -9.53 0.26 -1.17
C ILE A 21 -10.36 -0.54 -0.17
N VAL A 22 -10.14 -1.85 -0.05
CA VAL A 22 -10.99 -2.68 0.82
C VAL A 22 -10.82 -2.32 2.30
N VAL A 23 -9.59 -2.05 2.73
CA VAL A 23 -9.30 -1.67 4.13
C VAL A 23 -9.87 -0.28 4.44
N ALA A 24 -9.57 0.73 3.62
CA ALA A 24 -10.07 2.08 3.82
C ALA A 24 -11.60 2.14 3.83
N SER A 25 -12.24 1.35 2.97
CA SER A 25 -13.71 1.27 2.89
C SER A 25 -14.33 0.68 4.15
N ILE A 26 -13.78 -0.44 4.65
CA ILE A 26 -14.31 -1.06 5.88
C ILE A 26 -14.07 -0.16 7.08
N LEU A 27 -12.88 0.43 7.22
CA LEU A 27 -12.59 1.34 8.33
C LEU A 27 -13.50 2.56 8.32
N SER A 28 -13.69 3.18 7.15
CA SER A 28 -14.62 4.31 6.99
C SER A 28 -16.05 3.92 7.35
N TRP A 29 -16.53 2.76 6.89
CA TRP A 29 -17.86 2.25 7.24
C TRP A 29 -18.03 1.99 8.75
N MET A 30 -16.96 1.57 9.43
CA MET A 30 -16.93 1.39 10.89
C MET A 30 -16.77 2.71 11.66
N GLY A 31 -16.67 3.86 10.99
CA GLY A 31 -16.46 5.17 11.61
C GLY A 31 -15.02 5.49 11.99
N TYR A 32 -14.04 4.75 11.46
CA TYR A 32 -12.61 4.98 11.69
C TYR A 32 -11.94 5.68 10.50
N ARG A 33 -10.95 6.51 10.83
CA ARG A 33 -10.00 7.08 9.88
C ARG A 33 -8.95 6.03 9.51
N TYR A 34 -8.56 5.96 8.24
CA TYR A 34 -7.67 4.92 7.71
C TYR A 34 -6.27 5.44 7.39
N GLU A 35 -6.09 6.76 7.34
CA GLU A 35 -4.93 7.45 6.77
C GLU A 35 -3.61 7.09 7.47
N LEU A 36 -3.67 6.68 8.75
CA LEU A 36 -2.50 6.19 9.50
C LEU A 36 -1.86 4.94 8.88
N MET A 37 -2.57 4.16 8.07
CA MET A 37 -1.98 3.03 7.32
C MET A 37 -0.91 3.49 6.30
N PHE A 38 -0.89 4.78 5.94
CA PHE A 38 0.03 5.33 4.96
C PHE A 38 1.32 5.91 5.53
N ILE A 39 1.56 5.80 6.84
CA ILE A 39 2.79 6.28 7.48
C ILE A 39 4.04 5.76 6.76
N ASN A 40 4.02 4.50 6.31
CA ASN A 40 5.18 3.85 5.70
C ASN A 40 5.23 4.00 4.17
N SER A 41 4.28 4.73 3.57
CA SER A 41 4.12 4.82 2.12
C SER A 41 5.13 5.74 1.43
N TRP A 42 5.89 6.56 2.17
CA TRP A 42 6.98 7.37 1.60
C TRP A 42 8.27 6.57 1.35
N GLY A 43 8.28 5.27 1.68
CA GLY A 43 9.46 4.42 1.52
C GLY A 43 10.02 4.35 0.10
N PHE A 44 11.31 4.05 -0.01
CA PHE A 44 11.97 3.64 -1.24
C PHE A 44 13.11 2.69 -0.87
N SER A 45 13.24 1.57 -1.56
CA SER A 45 14.43 0.74 -1.45
C SER A 45 14.88 0.18 -2.79
N PHE A 46 16.19 0.21 -3.02
CA PHE A 46 16.85 -0.38 -4.16
C PHE A 46 18.14 -1.10 -3.76
N LYS A 47 18.22 -2.38 -4.12
CA LYS A 47 19.45 -3.18 -4.04
C LYS A 47 19.60 -3.95 -5.34
N PRO A 48 20.72 -3.81 -6.07
CA PRO A 48 20.93 -4.57 -7.30
C PRO A 48 20.69 -6.07 -7.07
N ALA A 49 19.82 -6.67 -7.89
CA ALA A 49 19.47 -8.07 -7.79
C ALA A 49 20.44 -8.95 -8.62
N PRO A 50 20.71 -10.19 -8.18
CA PRO A 50 21.54 -11.14 -8.94
C PRO A 50 20.99 -11.48 -10.33
N SER A 51 19.67 -11.35 -10.54
CA SER A 51 19.01 -11.56 -11.84
C SER A 51 19.46 -10.55 -12.91
N GLY A 52 20.07 -9.43 -12.50
CA GLY A 52 20.43 -8.32 -13.39
C GLY A 52 19.25 -7.42 -13.76
N LEU A 53 18.01 -7.78 -13.39
CA LEU A 53 16.85 -6.90 -13.53
C LEU A 53 16.88 -5.83 -12.43
N ILE A 54 16.70 -4.58 -12.84
CA ILE A 54 16.54 -3.45 -11.93
C ILE A 54 15.24 -3.59 -11.15
N SER A 55 14.16 -4.00 -11.82
CA SER A 55 12.86 -4.18 -11.18
C SER A 55 12.93 -5.10 -9.98
N ASP A 56 13.67 -6.21 -10.04
CA ASP A 56 13.83 -7.16 -8.93
C ASP A 56 14.48 -6.53 -7.69
N GLY A 57 15.35 -5.55 -7.91
CA GLY A 57 16.03 -4.84 -6.84
C GLY A 57 15.20 -3.76 -6.15
N LEU A 58 14.05 -3.38 -6.73
CA LEU A 58 13.24 -2.24 -6.30
C LEU A 58 12.10 -2.65 -5.36
N SER A 59 11.84 -1.83 -4.34
CA SER A 59 10.71 -1.95 -3.41
C SER A 59 10.18 -0.56 -3.02
N ASP A 60 8.86 -0.46 -2.89
CA ASP A 60 8.08 0.73 -2.57
C ASP A 60 7.87 0.95 -1.06
N CYS A 61 8.31 0.01 -0.21
CA CYS A 61 7.91 0.00 1.18
C CYS A 61 9.07 0.17 2.17
N ALA A 62 8.83 0.97 3.21
CA ALA A 62 9.77 1.17 4.29
C ALA A 62 9.66 0.15 5.46
N GLY A 63 8.56 -0.61 5.57
CA GLY A 63 8.30 -1.55 6.69
C GLY A 63 6.86 -2.09 6.67
N GLY A 64 6.40 -2.79 7.73
CA GLY A 64 5.04 -3.33 7.76
C GLY A 64 3.94 -2.27 7.64
N ILE A 65 3.10 -2.35 6.60
CA ILE A 65 2.12 -1.30 6.22
C ILE A 65 1.02 -1.09 7.29
N TRP A 66 0.69 -2.14 8.07
CA TRP A 66 -0.51 -2.14 8.94
C TRP A 66 -0.22 -1.87 10.41
N HIS A 67 1.03 -1.93 10.82
CA HIS A 67 1.47 -1.71 12.20
C HIS A 67 0.98 -0.39 12.81
N PRO A 68 0.89 0.73 12.07
CA PRO A 68 0.41 1.97 12.65
C PRO A 68 -1.06 1.94 13.07
N LEU A 69 -1.94 1.29 12.30
CA LEU A 69 -3.36 1.15 12.65
C LEU A 69 -3.53 0.46 14.02
N GLU A 70 -2.73 -0.57 14.27
CA GLU A 70 -2.81 -1.30 15.54
C GLU A 70 -2.26 -0.47 16.70
N VAL A 71 -1.12 0.20 16.49
CA VAL A 71 -0.49 1.01 17.55
C VAL A 71 -1.34 2.19 17.96
N TYR A 72 -1.89 2.91 16.99
CA TYR A 72 -2.53 4.20 17.24
C TYR A 72 -4.04 4.11 17.36
N GLN A 73 -4.67 3.08 16.80
CA GLN A 73 -6.13 2.93 16.80
C GLN A 73 -6.59 1.56 17.32
N GLY A 74 -5.68 0.66 17.69
CA GLY A 74 -6.03 -0.68 18.15
C GLY A 74 -6.62 -1.56 17.05
N ILE A 75 -6.49 -1.18 15.77
CA ILE A 75 -7.06 -1.90 14.63
C ILE A 75 -6.04 -2.93 14.12
N LYS A 76 -6.42 -4.20 14.10
CA LYS A 76 -5.58 -5.28 13.59
C LYS A 76 -6.26 -6.00 12.44
N LEU A 77 -5.54 -6.15 11.33
CA LEU A 77 -5.95 -6.99 10.22
C LEU A 77 -5.50 -8.43 10.51
N ILE A 78 -6.44 -9.38 10.49
CA ILE A 78 -6.19 -10.79 10.74
C ILE A 78 -6.45 -11.56 9.46
N THR A 79 -5.40 -12.09 8.86
CA THR A 79 -5.50 -13.01 7.71
C THR A 79 -5.62 -14.44 8.21
N LYS A 80 -6.56 -15.18 7.65
CA LYS A 80 -6.77 -16.61 7.92
C LYS A 80 -6.84 -17.36 6.60
N ASN A 81 -6.27 -18.56 6.59
CA ASN A 81 -6.26 -19.45 5.44
C ASN A 81 -6.88 -20.82 5.83
N PRO A 82 -8.12 -20.87 6.37
CA PRO A 82 -8.80 -22.14 6.61
C PRO A 82 -9.10 -22.87 5.31
N GLU A 83 -9.50 -24.14 5.41
CA GLU A 83 -10.09 -24.85 4.28
C GLU A 83 -11.35 -24.14 3.77
N VAL A 84 -11.67 -24.30 2.48
CA VAL A 84 -12.76 -23.56 1.81
C VAL A 84 -14.10 -23.68 2.56
N GLN A 85 -14.44 -24.87 3.05
CA GLN A 85 -15.70 -25.10 3.78
C GLN A 85 -15.72 -24.35 5.12
N ASP A 86 -14.60 -24.39 5.84
CA ASP A 86 -14.43 -23.64 7.08
C ASP A 86 -14.42 -22.13 6.83
N ALA A 87 -13.90 -21.68 5.68
CA ALA A 87 -13.95 -20.29 5.25
C ALA A 87 -15.40 -19.81 5.08
N LEU A 88 -16.27 -20.60 4.44
CA LEU A 88 -17.70 -20.28 4.31
C LEU A 88 -18.40 -20.23 5.67
N CYS A 89 -18.12 -21.19 6.56
CA CYS A 89 -18.63 -21.17 7.93
C CYS A 89 -18.22 -19.88 8.66
N PHE A 90 -16.96 -19.48 8.52
CA PHE A 90 -16.46 -18.25 9.12
C PHE A 90 -17.08 -16.99 8.50
N ILE A 91 -17.23 -16.93 7.17
CA ILE A 91 -17.90 -15.82 6.48
C ILE A 91 -19.33 -15.66 6.99
N ARG A 92 -20.07 -16.76 7.15
CA ARG A 92 -21.43 -16.73 7.72
C ARG A 92 -21.45 -16.14 9.13
N GLU A 93 -20.51 -16.53 9.98
CA GLU A 93 -20.42 -16.03 11.35
C GLU A 93 -20.12 -14.53 11.40
N GLU A 94 -19.16 -14.05 10.61
CA GLU A 94 -18.81 -12.63 10.53
C GLU A 94 -19.99 -11.78 10.03
N LEU A 95 -20.64 -12.22 8.94
CA LEU A 95 -21.80 -11.52 8.37
C LEU A 95 -23.00 -11.54 9.33
N ARG A 96 -23.23 -12.64 10.07
CA ARG A 96 -24.24 -12.69 11.14
C ARG A 96 -23.98 -11.63 12.21
N ASN A 97 -22.72 -11.33 12.49
CA ASN A 97 -22.31 -10.27 13.40
C ASN A 97 -22.16 -8.88 12.74
N ASN A 98 -22.66 -8.71 11.50
CA ASN A 98 -22.58 -7.46 10.75
C ASN A 98 -21.13 -7.00 10.52
N ARG A 99 -20.20 -7.94 10.32
CA ARG A 99 -18.79 -7.66 10.03
C ARG A 99 -18.48 -8.05 8.58
N PRO A 100 -18.08 -7.09 7.72
CA PRO A 100 -17.60 -7.40 6.38
C PRO A 100 -16.35 -8.27 6.42
N VAL A 101 -16.19 -9.14 5.41
CA VAL A 101 -15.01 -10.01 5.28
C VAL A 101 -14.25 -9.63 4.01
N ILE A 102 -12.94 -9.46 4.11
CA ILE A 102 -12.09 -9.28 2.92
C ILE A 102 -11.77 -10.68 2.37
N LEU A 103 -12.02 -10.88 1.07
CA LEU A 103 -11.62 -12.08 0.35
C LEU A 103 -10.38 -11.78 -0.48
N ASN A 104 -9.32 -12.56 -0.29
CA ASN A 104 -8.21 -12.64 -1.23
C ASN A 104 -8.52 -13.76 -2.23
N THR A 105 -8.51 -13.39 -3.50
CA THR A 105 -8.86 -14.25 -4.64
C THR A 105 -7.99 -13.87 -5.84
N ASP A 106 -8.36 -14.33 -7.02
CA ASP A 106 -7.81 -13.83 -8.26
C ASP A 106 -8.90 -13.41 -9.26
N THR A 107 -8.57 -12.45 -10.14
CA THR A 107 -9.53 -11.85 -11.08
C THR A 107 -10.16 -12.86 -12.06
N TYR A 108 -9.57 -14.05 -12.24
CA TYR A 108 -10.11 -15.10 -13.09
C TYR A 108 -11.46 -15.62 -12.57
N TRP A 109 -11.69 -15.52 -11.26
CA TRP A 109 -12.89 -16.02 -10.59
C TRP A 109 -13.85 -14.91 -10.14
N CYS A 110 -13.69 -13.68 -10.65
CA CYS A 110 -14.60 -12.57 -10.38
C CYS A 110 -15.53 -12.33 -11.59
N PRO A 111 -16.82 -12.76 -11.56
CA PRO A 111 -17.70 -12.73 -12.73
C PRO A 111 -17.93 -11.35 -13.36
N TRP A 112 -17.86 -10.29 -12.55
CA TRP A 112 -18.02 -8.90 -12.99
C TRP A 112 -16.73 -8.29 -13.58
N HIS A 113 -15.59 -8.97 -13.47
CA HIS A 113 -14.32 -8.44 -13.95
C HIS A 113 -14.10 -8.80 -15.42
N GLU A 114 -13.54 -7.89 -16.22
CA GLU A 114 -13.14 -8.13 -17.62
C GLU A 114 -12.17 -9.32 -17.83
N PHE A 115 -11.56 -9.84 -16.75
CA PHE A 115 -10.60 -10.95 -16.76
C PHE A 115 -11.21 -12.27 -16.30
N TYR A 116 -12.51 -12.31 -16.03
CA TYR A 116 -13.23 -13.52 -15.65
C TYR A 116 -12.94 -14.64 -16.66
N GLN A 117 -12.46 -15.78 -16.17
CA GLN A 117 -12.05 -16.95 -16.93
C GLN A 117 -11.02 -16.71 -18.05
N ARG A 118 -10.25 -15.62 -17.96
CA ARG A 118 -9.24 -15.24 -18.97
C ARG A 118 -7.86 -14.99 -18.38
N ILE A 119 -7.77 -14.25 -17.28
CA ILE A 119 -6.47 -13.85 -16.71
C ILE A 119 -6.52 -13.97 -15.18
N ARG A 120 -5.55 -14.71 -14.63
CA ARG A 120 -5.32 -14.82 -13.18
C ARG A 120 -4.48 -13.66 -12.69
N ARG A 121 -4.99 -12.91 -11.71
CA ARG A 121 -4.26 -11.82 -11.04
C ARG A 121 -4.66 -11.76 -9.58
N PRO A 122 -3.71 -11.68 -8.64
CA PRO A 122 -4.03 -11.47 -7.24
C PRO A 122 -4.95 -10.27 -7.08
N HIS A 123 -6.03 -10.47 -6.35
CA HIS A 123 -7.05 -9.46 -6.14
C HIS A 123 -7.68 -9.63 -4.77
N CYS A 124 -8.25 -8.56 -4.25
CA CYS A 124 -9.03 -8.63 -3.03
C CYS A 124 -10.27 -7.76 -3.15
N LEU A 125 -11.35 -8.24 -2.52
CA LEU A 125 -12.68 -7.67 -2.55
C LEU A 125 -13.33 -7.82 -1.17
N ILE A 126 -14.49 -7.20 -0.98
CA ILE A 126 -15.24 -7.27 0.28
C ILE A 126 -16.47 -8.15 0.07
N ILE A 127 -16.67 -9.13 0.93
CA ILE A 127 -17.93 -9.86 1.05
C ILE A 127 -18.81 -9.10 2.04
N LEU A 128 -19.98 -8.66 1.56
CA LEU A 128 -20.99 -7.93 2.33
C LEU A 128 -22.21 -8.81 2.64
N GLY A 129 -22.39 -9.93 1.94
CA GLY A 129 -23.53 -10.77 2.16
C GLY A 129 -23.35 -12.19 1.66
N ILE A 130 -24.28 -13.05 2.06
CA ILE A 130 -24.36 -14.45 1.66
C ILE A 130 -25.83 -14.86 1.52
N ASP A 131 -26.12 -15.63 0.48
CA ASP A 131 -27.35 -16.35 0.29
C ASP A 131 -27.05 -17.85 0.15
N ASP A 132 -27.32 -18.59 1.22
CA ASP A 132 -27.13 -20.04 1.28
C ASP A 132 -28.13 -20.81 0.40
N GLU A 133 -29.32 -20.26 0.12
CA GLU A 133 -30.33 -20.95 -0.70
C GLU A 133 -29.90 -20.98 -2.17
N SER A 134 -29.40 -19.85 -2.66
CA SER A 134 -28.91 -19.70 -4.03
C SER A 134 -27.42 -20.04 -4.19
N ASN A 135 -26.70 -20.31 -3.09
CA ASN A 135 -25.23 -20.49 -3.06
C ASN A 135 -24.45 -19.31 -3.66
N ILE A 136 -24.79 -18.10 -3.22
CA ILE A 136 -24.23 -16.82 -3.72
C ILE A 136 -23.58 -16.02 -2.58
N LEU A 137 -22.47 -15.38 -2.87
CA LEU A 137 -21.86 -14.32 -2.07
C LEU A 137 -22.11 -12.96 -2.73
N TYR A 138 -22.43 -11.96 -1.91
CA TYR A 138 -22.56 -10.57 -2.35
C TYR A 138 -21.24 -9.84 -2.07
N CYS A 139 -20.58 -9.45 -3.15
CA CYS A 139 -19.22 -8.94 -3.17
C CYS A 139 -19.17 -7.49 -3.66
N MET A 140 -18.37 -6.67 -3.00
CA MET A 140 -18.11 -5.28 -3.36
C MET A 140 -16.65 -5.13 -3.77
N ASP A 141 -16.41 -4.56 -4.95
CA ASP A 141 -15.09 -4.41 -5.54
C ASP A 141 -15.05 -3.11 -6.36
N LYS A 142 -13.87 -2.53 -6.58
CA LYS A 142 -13.74 -1.27 -7.32
C LYS A 142 -14.31 -1.37 -8.74
N PHE A 143 -14.28 -2.56 -9.33
CA PHE A 143 -14.82 -2.83 -10.67
C PHE A 143 -16.34 -3.06 -10.67
N THR A 144 -16.96 -3.35 -9.52
CA THR A 144 -18.42 -3.56 -9.42
C THR A 144 -19.19 -2.24 -9.46
N GLN A 145 -18.53 -1.10 -9.26
CA GLN A 145 -19.15 0.22 -9.38
C GLN A 145 -19.69 0.51 -10.79
N GLN A 146 -19.21 -0.21 -11.82
CA GLN A 146 -19.74 -0.13 -13.18
C GLN A 146 -21.11 -0.83 -13.34
N ALA A 147 -21.57 -1.60 -12.34
CA ALA A 147 -22.76 -2.45 -12.43
C ALA A 147 -24.05 -1.87 -11.79
N LYS A 148 -24.08 -0.58 -11.47
CA LYS A 148 -25.21 0.15 -10.84
C LYS A 148 -25.45 -0.23 -9.35
N GLU A 149 -24.99 0.67 -8.47
CA GLU A 149 -25.44 0.88 -7.09
C GLU A 149 -25.54 -0.32 -6.11
N GLY A 150 -24.79 -1.41 -6.31
CA GLY A 150 -24.84 -2.54 -5.38
C GLY A 150 -23.66 -3.51 -5.44
N PRO A 151 -23.57 -4.45 -4.47
CA PRO A 151 -22.64 -5.55 -4.55
C PRO A 151 -22.97 -6.46 -5.73
N SER A 152 -21.94 -7.03 -6.35
CA SER A 152 -22.05 -8.04 -7.40
C SER A 152 -22.07 -9.45 -6.81
N GLU A 153 -22.63 -10.38 -7.57
CA GLU A 153 -22.82 -11.75 -7.13
C GLU A 153 -21.63 -12.63 -7.53
N MET A 154 -21.16 -13.47 -6.60
CA MET A 154 -20.15 -14.51 -6.83
C MET A 154 -20.74 -15.84 -6.40
N SER A 155 -20.74 -16.84 -7.28
CA SER A 155 -21.21 -18.19 -6.92
C SER A 155 -20.27 -18.86 -5.91
N PHE A 156 -20.78 -19.79 -5.10
CA PHE A 156 -19.91 -20.60 -4.21
C PHE A 156 -18.88 -21.41 -4.99
N LYS A 157 -19.18 -21.79 -6.24
CA LYS A 157 -18.23 -22.48 -7.12
C LYS A 157 -17.05 -21.58 -7.49
N ASP A 158 -17.32 -20.34 -7.90
CA ASP A 158 -16.26 -19.38 -8.24
C ASP A 158 -15.45 -19.00 -7.00
N PHE A 159 -16.14 -18.76 -5.87
CA PHE A 159 -15.49 -18.58 -4.57
C PHE A 159 -14.55 -19.73 -4.26
N SER A 160 -15.04 -20.98 -4.28
CA SER A 160 -14.24 -22.16 -3.93
C SER A 160 -13.03 -22.34 -4.84
N SER A 161 -13.17 -21.98 -6.12
CA SER A 161 -12.11 -22.15 -7.12
C SER A 161 -11.06 -21.03 -7.07
N GLY A 162 -11.44 -19.84 -6.61
CA GLY A 162 -10.57 -18.67 -6.48
C GLY A 162 -10.09 -18.39 -5.07
N TYR A 163 -10.61 -19.10 -4.07
CA TYR A 163 -10.30 -18.88 -2.67
C TYR A 163 -8.79 -19.03 -2.40
N GLN A 164 -8.19 -17.99 -1.83
CA GLN A 164 -6.80 -18.04 -1.35
C GLN A 164 -6.74 -17.82 0.15
N SER A 165 -7.44 -16.81 0.64
CA SER A 165 -7.52 -16.51 2.07
C SER A 165 -8.64 -15.52 2.35
N ILE A 166 -8.99 -15.37 3.63
CA ILE A 166 -9.88 -14.33 4.12
C ILE A 166 -9.16 -13.44 5.11
N MET A 167 -9.62 -12.20 5.25
CA MET A 167 -9.11 -11.26 6.22
C MET A 167 -10.25 -10.52 6.92
N THR A 168 -10.09 -10.32 8.22
CA THR A 168 -11.03 -9.54 9.04
C THR A 168 -10.32 -8.48 9.86
N ILE A 169 -11.09 -7.54 10.39
CA ILE A 169 -10.62 -6.51 11.29
C ILE A 169 -10.99 -6.88 12.72
N SER A 170 -9.98 -6.88 13.58
CA SER A 170 -10.13 -7.00 15.03
C SER A 170 -9.85 -5.65 15.67
N LEU A 171 -10.75 -5.25 16.57
CA LEU A 171 -10.63 -4.03 17.34
C LEU A 171 -10.07 -4.35 18.73
N GLY A 172 -9.07 -3.59 19.13
CA GLY A 172 -8.46 -3.60 20.46
C GLY A 172 -8.29 -2.18 20.98
N LYS A 173 -7.46 -2.03 22.03
CA LYS A 173 -7.10 -0.71 22.55
C LYS A 173 -5.87 -0.16 21.83
N PRO A 174 -5.83 1.14 21.52
CA PRO A 174 -4.60 1.80 21.11
C PRO A 174 -3.47 1.55 22.11
N ILE A 175 -2.26 1.37 21.61
CA ILE A 175 -1.04 1.21 22.41
C ILE A 175 -0.41 2.57 22.68
N CYS A 176 -0.58 3.53 21.76
CA CYS A 176 -0.04 4.87 21.86
C CYS A 176 -1.09 5.90 21.47
N GLU A 177 -1.01 7.06 22.10
CA GLU A 177 -1.73 8.25 21.65
C GLU A 177 -1.17 8.75 20.32
N ILE A 178 -2.03 9.42 19.55
CA ILE A 178 -1.66 10.00 18.27
C ILE A 178 -1.08 11.39 18.51
N ASP A 179 0.19 11.54 18.15
CA ASP A 179 0.86 12.83 18.02
C ASP A 179 1.29 12.99 16.56
N GLY A 180 0.58 13.84 15.82
CA GLY A 180 0.82 14.05 14.39
C GLY A 180 2.24 14.57 14.10
N ARG A 181 2.80 15.44 14.95
CA ARG A 181 4.16 15.98 14.76
C ARG A 181 5.19 14.86 14.92
N LYS A 182 5.03 14.06 15.97
CA LYS A 182 5.90 12.91 16.23
C LYS A 182 5.81 11.87 15.13
N ILE A 183 4.61 11.57 14.63
CA ILE A 183 4.41 10.63 13.51
C ILE A 183 5.17 11.09 12.27
N ILE A 184 5.04 12.36 11.88
CA ILE A 184 5.76 12.90 10.71
C ILE A 184 7.27 12.86 10.93
N ARG A 185 7.74 13.25 12.13
CA ARG A 185 9.17 13.17 12.47
C ARG A 185 9.69 11.73 12.41
N GLU A 186 9.00 10.76 13.00
CA GLU A 186 9.37 9.35 12.95
C GLU A 186 9.42 8.84 11.50
N ALA A 187 8.46 9.24 10.67
CA ALA A 187 8.42 8.84 9.27
C ALA A 187 9.61 9.38 8.46
N VAL A 188 9.96 10.64 8.68
CA VAL A 188 11.12 11.30 8.09
C VAL A 188 12.43 10.60 8.49
N LEU A 189 12.59 10.24 9.77
CA LEU A 189 13.77 9.54 10.28
C LEU A 189 13.91 8.14 9.66
N CYS A 190 12.80 7.42 9.50
CA CYS A 190 12.77 6.14 8.78
C CYS A 190 13.25 6.30 7.33
N THR A 191 12.79 7.33 6.62
CA THR A 191 13.22 7.60 5.23
C THR A 191 14.72 7.89 5.13
N LYS A 192 15.32 8.54 6.13
CA LYS A 192 16.80 8.72 6.19
C LYS A 192 17.58 7.46 6.54
N GLY A 193 16.91 6.35 6.87
CA GLY A 193 17.58 5.15 7.34
C GLY A 193 18.16 5.27 8.76
N GLN A 194 17.76 6.31 9.50
CA GLN A 194 18.19 6.52 10.90
C GLN A 194 17.45 5.61 11.89
N THR A 195 16.42 4.91 11.42
CA THR A 195 15.57 3.99 12.19
C THR A 195 14.75 3.12 11.20
N ASN A 196 13.99 2.15 11.71
CA ASN A 196 13.01 1.37 10.93
C ASN A 196 11.68 1.30 11.71
N TYR A 197 10.56 1.34 10.99
CA TYR A 197 9.21 1.22 11.53
C TYR A 197 8.97 -0.05 12.32
N ASP A 198 9.48 -1.20 11.86
CA ASP A 198 9.33 -2.47 12.59
C ASP A 198 9.95 -2.39 13.98
N LEU A 199 11.04 -1.62 14.09
CA LEU A 199 11.77 -1.39 15.33
C LEU A 199 10.99 -0.45 16.26
N PHE A 200 10.46 0.66 15.75
CA PHE A 200 9.58 1.55 16.52
C PHE A 200 8.36 0.81 17.03
N TYR A 201 7.77 -0.03 16.18
CA TYR A 201 6.62 -0.83 16.54
C TYR A 201 6.96 -1.87 17.61
N ALA A 202 8.07 -2.60 17.44
CA ALA A 202 8.56 -3.53 18.46
C ALA A 202 8.87 -2.83 19.79
N LEU A 203 9.39 -1.60 19.77
CA LEU A 203 9.58 -0.78 20.97
C LEU A 203 8.25 -0.36 21.61
N LYS A 204 7.22 -0.03 20.81
CA LYS A 204 5.92 0.38 21.34
C LYS A 204 5.17 -0.82 21.96
N LYS A 205 5.28 -2.01 21.35
CA LYS A 205 4.66 -3.24 21.83
C LYS A 205 5.43 -4.03 22.90
N GLY A 206 6.75 -3.98 22.89
CA GLY A 206 7.59 -4.86 23.69
C GLY A 206 7.49 -4.60 25.20
N ASP A 207 7.85 -5.59 26.02
CA ASP A 207 8.12 -5.39 27.44
C ASP A 207 9.38 -4.52 27.66
N PHE A 208 9.61 -4.08 28.90
CA PHE A 208 10.75 -3.22 29.25
C PHE A 208 12.09 -3.79 28.79
N CYS A 209 12.32 -5.10 28.93
CA CYS A 209 13.57 -5.75 28.55
C CYS A 209 13.79 -5.70 27.03
N LYS A 210 12.75 -5.99 26.23
CA LYS A 210 12.80 -5.84 24.77
C LYS A 210 13.03 -4.40 24.35
N LYS A 211 12.39 -3.45 25.04
CA LYS A 211 12.59 -2.00 24.80
C LYS A 211 14.03 -1.58 25.06
N ALA A 212 14.58 -1.95 26.22
CA ALA A 212 15.95 -1.63 26.60
C ALA A 212 16.97 -2.26 25.65
N PHE A 213 16.78 -3.52 25.26
CA PHE A 213 17.64 -4.22 24.31
C PHE A 213 17.61 -3.59 22.92
N LEU A 214 16.43 -3.26 22.39
CA LEU A 214 16.32 -2.57 21.09
C LEU A 214 16.91 -1.16 21.13
N ALA A 215 16.65 -0.40 22.19
CA ALA A 215 17.22 0.94 22.38
C ALA A 215 18.75 0.90 22.46
N PHE A 216 19.30 -0.13 23.10
CA PHE A 216 20.74 -0.39 23.12
C PHE A 216 21.28 -0.71 21.71
N LYS A 217 20.60 -1.58 20.95
CA LYS A 217 20.99 -1.89 19.56
C LYS A 217 20.94 -0.67 18.62
N LEU A 218 19.96 0.22 18.82
CA LEU A 218 19.85 1.51 18.14
C LEU A 218 21.07 2.39 18.41
N ARG A 219 21.44 2.51 19.69
CA ARG A 219 22.63 3.28 20.12
C ARG A 219 23.94 2.76 19.53
N GLN A 220 24.00 1.47 19.20
CA GLN A 220 25.18 0.85 18.59
C GLN A 220 25.28 0.99 17.05
N ASN A 221 24.38 1.74 16.38
CA ASN A 221 24.39 1.93 14.91
C ASN A 221 24.32 0.62 14.07
N LYS A 222 24.00 -0.53 14.68
CA LYS A 222 23.90 -1.82 13.97
C LYS A 222 22.58 -2.01 13.20
N TYR A 223 21.65 -1.05 13.30
CA TYR A 223 20.35 -1.05 12.60
C TYR A 223 20.19 0.23 11.76
N SER A 224 21.17 0.56 10.91
CA SER A 224 20.94 1.57 9.86
C SER A 224 20.31 0.87 8.65
N LYS A 225 19.02 1.10 8.40
CA LYS A 225 18.48 0.86 7.05
C LYS A 225 19.21 1.83 6.11
N PRO A 226 19.48 1.49 4.83
CA PRO A 226 20.12 2.47 3.97
C PRO A 226 19.14 3.64 3.72
N ASN A 227 19.71 4.84 3.58
CA ASN A 227 18.95 6.06 3.39
C ASN A 227 18.20 5.98 2.05
N CYS A 228 16.87 6.15 2.07
CA CYS A 228 16.02 6.05 0.88
C CYS A 228 16.53 6.95 -0.25
N ILE A 229 16.95 8.18 0.06
CA ILE A 229 17.51 9.13 -0.91
C ILE A 229 18.78 8.57 -1.56
N ARG A 230 19.67 7.98 -0.75
CA ARG A 230 20.89 7.35 -1.26
C ARG A 230 20.56 6.15 -2.14
N GLU A 231 19.59 5.34 -1.75
CA GLU A 231 19.12 4.22 -2.58
C GLU A 231 18.51 4.71 -3.90
N MET A 232 17.76 5.82 -3.90
CA MET A 232 17.24 6.45 -5.13
C MET A 232 18.38 6.93 -6.04
N MET A 233 19.45 7.50 -5.48
CA MET A 233 20.62 7.92 -6.24
C MET A 233 21.37 6.72 -6.84
N VAL A 234 21.53 5.63 -6.08
CA VAL A 234 22.12 4.38 -6.59
C VAL A 234 21.26 3.77 -7.70
N PHE A 235 19.94 3.80 -7.54
CA PHE A 235 18.99 3.38 -8.56
C PHE A 235 19.11 4.21 -9.84
N ALA A 236 19.14 5.55 -9.74
CA ALA A 236 19.34 6.45 -10.88
C ALA A 236 20.65 6.17 -11.61
N GLN A 237 21.74 5.96 -10.85
CA GLN A 237 23.04 5.61 -11.42
C GLN A 237 22.97 4.26 -12.15
N LYS A 238 22.35 3.25 -11.54
CA LYS A 238 22.23 1.92 -12.16
C LYS A 238 21.41 1.94 -13.45
N ILE A 239 20.33 2.73 -13.50
CA ILE A 239 19.55 2.96 -14.72
C ILE A 239 20.43 3.55 -15.82
N SER A 240 21.27 4.54 -15.49
CA SER A 240 22.13 5.20 -16.48
C SER A 240 23.13 4.24 -17.14
N GLU A 241 23.62 3.26 -16.37
CA GLU A 241 24.60 2.26 -16.82
C GLU A 241 23.96 1.06 -17.51
N SER A 242 22.70 0.75 -17.21
CA SER A 242 22.05 -0.47 -17.64
C SER A 242 21.36 -0.28 -18.99
N SER A 243 21.35 -1.31 -19.85
CA SER A 243 20.66 -1.25 -21.15
C SER A 243 19.16 -1.02 -21.00
N LEU A 244 18.54 -1.47 -19.89
CA LEU A 244 17.09 -1.57 -19.66
C LEU A 244 16.34 -2.46 -20.65
N GLU A 245 16.97 -2.93 -21.73
CA GLU A 245 16.37 -3.86 -22.68
C GLU A 245 15.89 -5.15 -22.01
N ASN A 246 16.61 -5.65 -21.00
CA ASN A 246 16.20 -6.83 -20.23
C ASN A 246 14.91 -6.61 -19.40
N GLU A 247 14.51 -5.36 -19.15
CA GLU A 247 13.24 -5.05 -18.51
C GLU A 247 12.06 -5.18 -19.46
N LYS A 248 12.27 -5.19 -20.79
CA LYS A 248 11.19 -5.36 -21.77
C LYS A 248 10.72 -6.81 -21.77
N ARG A 249 9.56 -7.02 -21.15
CA ARG A 249 8.84 -8.30 -21.13
C ARG A 249 7.91 -8.37 -22.33
N LEU A 250 8.31 -9.08 -23.39
CA LEU A 250 7.50 -9.26 -24.61
C LEU A 250 6.25 -10.12 -24.36
N ASP A 251 6.26 -10.90 -23.28
CA ASP A 251 5.17 -11.76 -22.83
C ASP A 251 4.06 -11.01 -22.08
N LEU A 252 4.27 -9.73 -21.77
CA LEU A 252 3.35 -8.93 -20.95
C LEU A 252 3.01 -7.61 -21.65
N PRO A 253 1.73 -7.16 -21.61
CA PRO A 253 1.38 -5.79 -21.90
C PRO A 253 2.26 -4.80 -21.11
N LEU A 254 2.59 -3.66 -21.71
CA LEU A 254 3.57 -2.73 -21.17
C LEU A 254 3.16 -2.17 -19.81
N GLU A 255 1.87 -1.97 -19.59
CA GLU A 255 1.29 -1.52 -18.31
C GLU A 255 1.54 -2.51 -17.17
N ARG A 256 1.96 -3.75 -17.49
CA ARG A 256 2.27 -4.81 -16.53
C ARG A 256 3.77 -5.01 -16.35
N ASN A 257 4.59 -4.15 -16.96
CA ASN A 257 6.03 -4.21 -16.79
C ASN A 257 6.39 -4.06 -15.29
N PRO A 258 7.17 -4.99 -14.71
CA PRO A 258 7.49 -4.97 -13.28
C PRO A 258 8.17 -3.67 -12.81
N LEU A 259 9.04 -3.07 -13.65
CA LEU A 259 9.70 -1.82 -13.31
C LEU A 259 8.70 -0.66 -13.26
N LEU A 260 7.83 -0.54 -14.28
CA LEU A 260 6.77 0.48 -14.30
C LEU A 260 5.83 0.33 -13.11
N MET A 261 5.41 -0.90 -12.79
CA MET A 261 4.50 -1.16 -11.67
C MET A 261 5.09 -0.77 -10.33
N LYS A 262 6.34 -1.15 -10.06
CA LYS A 262 7.00 -0.80 -8.79
C LYS A 262 7.22 0.71 -8.65
N LEU A 263 7.56 1.40 -9.74
CA LEU A 263 7.71 2.86 -9.72
C LEU A 263 6.37 3.58 -9.59
N MET A 264 5.30 3.05 -10.18
CA MET A 264 3.94 3.55 -9.96
C MET A 264 3.54 3.42 -8.49
N LEU A 265 3.87 2.31 -7.82
CA LEU A 265 3.64 2.15 -6.39
C LEU A 265 4.44 3.16 -5.55
N ILE A 266 5.69 3.45 -5.93
CA ILE A 266 6.51 4.50 -5.32
C ILE A 266 5.83 5.88 -5.44
N ALA A 267 5.37 6.25 -6.64
CA ALA A 267 4.67 7.51 -6.89
C ALA A 267 3.36 7.59 -6.08
N ASN A 268 2.57 6.52 -6.10
CA ASN A 268 1.33 6.39 -5.32
C ASN A 268 1.60 6.48 -3.81
N GLY A 269 2.72 5.94 -3.34
CA GLY A 269 3.14 6.02 -1.97
C GLY A 269 3.33 7.46 -1.47
N ARG A 270 3.86 8.35 -2.31
CA ARG A 270 3.98 9.79 -2.00
C ARG A 270 2.62 10.45 -1.90
N LYS A 271 1.69 10.11 -2.80
CA LYS A 271 0.30 10.61 -2.75
C LYS A 271 -0.43 10.13 -1.49
N LYS A 272 -0.29 8.85 -1.12
CA LYS A 272 -0.80 8.26 0.13
C LYS A 272 -0.24 8.97 1.37
N PHE A 273 1.06 9.23 1.40
CA PHE A 273 1.68 9.97 2.50
C PHE A 273 1.20 11.43 2.57
N GLY A 274 0.89 12.04 1.42
CA GLY A 274 0.17 13.32 1.34
C GLY A 274 -1.20 13.26 2.04
N TYR A 275 -2.02 12.23 1.75
CA TYR A 275 -3.31 12.05 2.45
C TYR A 275 -3.15 11.92 3.97
N LEU A 276 -2.12 11.21 4.44
CA LEU A 276 -1.77 11.17 5.87
C LEU A 276 -1.46 12.57 6.43
N MET A 277 -0.60 13.34 5.77
CA MET A 277 -0.26 14.69 6.22
C MET A 277 -1.49 15.59 6.28
N LYS A 278 -2.35 15.53 5.26
CA LYS A 278 -3.62 16.26 5.23
C LYS A 278 -4.53 15.88 6.39
N TYR A 279 -4.72 14.57 6.64
CA TYR A 279 -5.49 14.09 7.79
C TYR A 279 -4.92 14.63 9.11
N LEU A 280 -3.61 14.53 9.32
CA LEU A 280 -2.99 15.02 10.54
C LEU A 280 -3.10 16.55 10.70
N ALA A 281 -3.05 17.29 9.59
CA ALA A 281 -3.24 18.73 9.58
C ALA A 281 -4.66 19.11 10.05
N GLU A 282 -5.68 18.45 9.50
CA GLU A 282 -7.09 18.72 9.76
C GLU A 282 -7.49 18.28 11.18
N GLU A 283 -7.18 17.03 11.55
CA GLU A 283 -7.62 16.42 12.79
C GLU A 283 -6.90 17.01 14.02
N TYR A 284 -5.59 17.28 13.89
CA TYR A 284 -4.75 17.75 15.00
C TYR A 284 -4.39 19.24 14.88
N LYS A 285 -5.02 19.97 13.95
CA LYS A 285 -4.84 21.42 13.74
C LYS A 285 -3.36 21.81 13.56
N ILE A 286 -2.62 21.02 12.79
CA ILE A 286 -1.20 21.27 12.48
C ILE A 286 -1.13 21.96 11.11
N GLU A 287 -1.40 23.27 11.08
CA GLU A 287 -1.59 24.04 9.83
C GLU A 287 -0.45 23.89 8.83
N SER A 288 0.81 23.83 9.30
CA SER A 288 1.95 23.70 8.39
C SER A 288 1.99 22.34 7.68
N LEU A 289 1.32 21.29 8.17
CA LEU A 289 1.19 20.02 7.43
C LEU A 289 0.31 20.15 6.19
N THR A 290 -0.62 21.10 6.12
CA THR A 290 -1.38 21.36 4.89
C THR A 290 -0.46 21.77 3.75
N TYR A 291 0.50 22.66 4.04
CA TYR A 291 1.52 23.08 3.09
C TYR A 291 2.41 21.91 2.64
N PHE A 292 2.93 21.12 3.59
CA PHE A 292 3.78 19.97 3.27
C PHE A 292 3.02 18.85 2.54
N SER A 293 1.74 18.65 2.85
CA SER A 293 0.85 17.73 2.13
C SER A 293 0.74 18.12 0.65
N ASN A 294 0.56 19.41 0.36
CA ASN A 294 0.48 19.89 -1.02
C ASN A 294 1.80 19.65 -1.77
N ILE A 295 2.94 19.85 -1.12
CA ILE A 295 4.23 19.50 -1.70
C ILE A 295 4.35 18.00 -1.97
N MET A 296 3.88 17.13 -1.07
CA MET A 296 3.88 15.68 -1.32
C MET A 296 3.01 15.28 -2.52
N PHE A 297 1.88 15.95 -2.74
CA PHE A 297 1.08 15.74 -3.94
C PHE A 297 1.81 16.20 -5.21
N ILE A 298 2.55 17.31 -5.15
CA ILE A 298 3.41 17.76 -6.26
C ILE A 298 4.52 16.75 -6.53
N ILE A 299 5.21 16.27 -5.50
CA ILE A 299 6.25 15.22 -5.62
C ILE A 299 5.68 13.97 -6.29
N ALA A 300 4.48 13.54 -5.89
CA ALA A 300 3.81 12.39 -6.51
C ALA A 300 3.52 12.64 -8.00
N SER A 301 3.07 13.85 -8.38
CA SER A 301 2.84 14.21 -9.78
C SER A 301 4.13 14.19 -10.59
N LEU A 302 5.22 14.74 -10.07
CA LEU A 302 6.52 14.73 -10.75
C LEU A 302 7.03 13.30 -10.97
N TRP A 303 6.78 12.39 -10.04
CA TRP A 303 7.06 10.97 -10.26
C TRP A 303 6.24 10.35 -11.41
N GLN A 304 5.00 10.77 -11.62
CA GLN A 304 4.20 10.35 -12.78
C GLN A 304 4.81 10.85 -14.09
N ASP A 305 5.36 12.07 -14.11
CA ASP A 305 6.07 12.58 -15.28
C ASP A 305 7.32 11.75 -15.57
N VAL A 306 8.10 11.39 -14.54
CA VAL A 306 9.25 10.48 -14.64
C VAL A 306 8.84 9.11 -15.19
N LEU A 307 7.74 8.56 -14.70
CA LEU A 307 7.16 7.30 -15.19
C LEU A 307 6.76 7.38 -16.66
N SER A 308 6.24 8.52 -17.12
CA SER A 308 5.84 8.71 -18.52
C SER A 308 7.02 8.56 -19.47
N HIS A 309 8.21 9.02 -19.08
CA HIS A 309 9.44 8.84 -19.85
C HIS A 309 9.89 7.38 -19.91
N LEU A 310 9.81 6.65 -18.79
CA LEU A 310 10.10 5.20 -18.80
C LEU A 310 9.13 4.45 -19.71
N TYR A 311 7.83 4.76 -19.61
CA TYR A 311 6.80 4.14 -20.44
C TYR A 311 7.09 4.37 -21.94
N LYS A 312 7.36 5.61 -22.33
CA LYS A 312 7.74 5.96 -23.71
C LYS A 312 8.99 5.22 -24.14
N TYR A 313 10.05 5.21 -23.33
CA TYR A 313 11.28 4.49 -23.64
C TYR A 313 11.05 2.99 -23.84
N LEU A 314 10.29 2.33 -22.96
CA LEU A 314 10.00 0.90 -23.10
C LEU A 314 9.18 0.60 -24.36
N LYS A 315 8.35 1.55 -24.80
CA LYS A 315 7.56 1.45 -26.03
C LYS A 315 8.37 1.72 -27.31
N THR A 316 9.26 2.71 -27.31
CA THR A 316 9.90 3.24 -28.53
C THR A 316 11.38 2.98 -28.63
N THR A 317 12.04 2.59 -27.54
CA THR A 317 13.49 2.46 -27.39
C THR A 317 14.28 3.78 -27.54
N ASP A 318 13.59 4.93 -27.53
CA ASP A 318 14.24 6.25 -27.67
C ASP A 318 15.17 6.58 -26.49
N ILE A 319 16.47 6.64 -26.78
CA ILE A 319 17.52 6.93 -25.79
C ILE A 319 17.32 8.29 -25.11
N LYS A 320 16.67 9.26 -25.77
CA LYS A 320 16.32 10.54 -25.13
C LYS A 320 15.33 10.34 -24.00
N GLU A 321 14.31 9.50 -24.18
CA GLU A 321 13.32 9.18 -23.14
C GLU A 321 13.97 8.46 -21.96
N LYS A 322 14.89 7.53 -22.22
CA LYS A 322 15.73 6.93 -21.15
C LYS A 322 16.54 7.98 -20.40
N SER A 323 17.09 8.95 -21.13
CA SER A 323 17.87 10.04 -20.55
C SER A 323 17.02 10.94 -19.65
N HIS A 324 15.82 11.30 -20.09
CA HIS A 324 14.87 12.03 -19.28
C HIS A 324 14.42 11.25 -18.05
N PHE A 325 14.19 9.93 -18.18
CA PHE A 325 13.82 9.08 -17.06
C PHE A 325 14.88 9.08 -15.95
N TYR A 326 16.15 8.72 -16.24
CA TYR A 326 17.16 8.65 -15.17
C TYR A 326 17.48 10.03 -14.58
N ARG A 327 17.50 11.10 -15.40
CA ARG A 327 17.66 12.48 -14.91
C ARG A 327 16.51 12.87 -14.00
N GLY A 328 15.29 12.51 -14.38
CA GLY A 328 14.09 12.69 -13.59
C GLY A 328 14.20 12.02 -12.23
N VAL A 329 14.56 10.73 -12.18
CA VAL A 329 14.79 10.01 -10.92
C VAL A 329 15.85 10.71 -10.05
N ARG A 330 16.97 11.16 -10.64
CA ARG A 330 18.02 11.89 -9.91
C ARG A 330 17.52 13.23 -9.35
N THR A 331 16.76 13.98 -10.13
CA THR A 331 16.14 15.23 -9.69
C THR A 331 15.15 14.97 -8.55
N MET A 332 14.34 13.91 -8.65
CA MET A 332 13.42 13.52 -7.58
C MET A 332 14.15 13.17 -6.28
N ALA A 333 15.29 12.48 -6.36
CA ALA A 333 16.09 12.19 -5.16
C ALA A 333 16.56 13.46 -4.46
N LEU A 334 17.09 14.44 -5.21
CA LEU A 334 17.53 15.71 -4.65
C LEU A 334 16.36 16.53 -4.08
N PHE A 335 15.23 16.55 -4.79
CA PHE A 335 14.06 17.29 -4.36
C PHE A 335 13.43 16.69 -3.10
N GLU A 336 13.29 15.36 -3.04
CA GLU A 336 12.85 14.65 -1.83
C GLU A 336 13.84 14.84 -0.67
N GLU A 337 15.15 14.93 -0.92
CA GLU A 337 16.14 15.23 0.12
C GLU A 337 15.96 16.65 0.69
N MET A 338 15.78 17.65 -0.18
CA MET A 338 15.51 19.02 0.24
C MET A 338 14.22 19.09 1.07
N PHE A 339 13.15 18.47 0.58
CA PHE A 339 11.87 18.41 1.26
C PHE A 339 11.97 17.73 2.63
N LEU A 340 12.68 16.61 2.69
CA LEU A 340 12.95 15.89 3.93
C LEU A 340 13.69 16.78 4.95
N ASN A 341 14.71 17.51 4.50
CA ASN A 341 15.45 18.43 5.37
C ASN A 341 14.59 19.62 5.84
N MET A 342 13.62 20.08 5.04
CA MET A 342 12.64 21.08 5.47
C MET A 342 11.74 20.53 6.58
N LEU A 343 11.24 19.30 6.43
CA LEU A 343 10.40 18.67 7.45
C LEU A 343 11.14 18.52 8.79
N ILE A 344 12.40 18.09 8.80
CA ILE A 344 13.20 17.95 10.05
C ILE A 344 13.41 19.27 10.75
N LYS A 345 13.63 20.35 9.99
CA LYS A 345 13.81 21.67 10.60
C LYS A 345 12.52 22.15 11.27
N HIS A 346 11.37 21.69 10.79
CA HIS A 346 10.07 22.09 11.30
C HIS A 346 9.55 21.16 12.43
N TYR A 347 9.87 19.87 12.40
CA TYR A 347 9.36 18.84 13.32
C TYR A 347 10.49 18.00 13.91
#